data_AF-A0A2P6U363-F1
#
_entry.id   AF-A0A2P6U363-F1
#
_cell.length_a   1.000
_cell.length_b   1.000
_cell.length_c   1.000
_cell.angle_alpha   90.00
_cell.angle_beta   90.00
_cell.angle_gamma   90.00
#
_symmetry.space_group_name_H-M   'P 1'
#
loop_
_entity.id
_entity.type
_entity.pdbx_description
1 polymer ?
#
loop_
_entity_poly.entity_id
_entity_poly.type
_entity_poly.pdbx_seq_one_letter_code
_entity_poly.pdbx_strand_id
1 'polypeptide(L)'
;MVAAIAARDAGAGQGGTAAAPPAEREQAKQQQQQRGHALWRAYPHINRHFPGLELVHEEPPVYVAHNFMSPHDCMELRRSAEGGELPRLEYDNAVLLDTHRLWPLLAVVLAGAAFDTWHSGGLAAAAGSTDALLAAAGPALLKWGVAVGGLLAAALAAMRGLVGGRVFTGTKWTAAQVEPRHPTAPAMARFLHRSAQLLEIPADRLEPPTVTRYQRGQYQRLHFDARPAGDPDGLKQFLEAGGQRLVQVVVYLNSLQPDQGGETRFFNPLLKGLAVQPRQGDALIFFPAFADGRFDDRMAHAGMPVKHGCKWICNTWACERVVPRAVTHLPLPDEEQE
;
A
#
# COMPACT_ATOMS: atom_id res chain seq x y z
N MET A 1 1.75 57.66 51.10
CA MET A 1 0.96 58.07 52.27
C MET A 1 0.03 56.89 52.59
N VAL A 2 0.51 55.87 53.33
CA VAL A 2 0.12 55.51 54.73
C VAL A 2 -1.39 55.19 54.81
N ALA A 3 -1.94 54.05 55.26
CA ALA A 3 -1.61 52.91 56.15
C ALA A 3 -2.58 51.74 55.81
N ALA A 4 -2.20 50.45 55.81
CA ALA A 4 -2.16 49.47 56.91
C ALA A 4 -3.50 49.15 57.63
N ILE A 5 -3.72 47.83 57.84
CA ILE A 5 -4.53 47.08 58.84
C ILE A 5 -5.44 46.05 58.14
N ALA A 6 -5.51 44.75 58.47
CA ALA A 6 -4.62 43.80 59.14
C ALA A 6 -5.24 42.42 58.85
N ALA A 7 -4.43 41.45 58.42
CA ALA A 7 -4.81 40.04 58.33
C ALA A 7 -4.68 39.37 59.70
N ARG A 8 -5.61 38.48 60.05
CA ARG A 8 -5.48 37.52 61.15
C ARG A 8 -5.41 36.12 60.55
N ASP A 9 -4.23 35.53 60.65
CA ASP A 9 -3.95 34.10 60.53
C ASP A 9 -4.36 33.37 61.82
N ALA A 10 -4.96 32.18 61.66
CA ALA A 10 -4.74 31.03 62.54
C ALA A 10 -5.37 29.75 61.97
N GLY A 11 -4.52 28.91 61.34
CA GLY A 11 -4.48 27.46 61.59
C GLY A 11 -5.28 26.51 60.69
N ALA A 12 -4.57 25.77 59.81
CA ALA A 12 -4.56 24.29 59.80
C ALA A 12 -3.73 23.72 58.64
N GLY A 13 -2.79 22.81 58.95
CA GLY A 13 -2.46 21.67 58.08
C GLY A 13 -1.31 21.81 57.09
N GLN A 14 -0.07 21.63 57.56
CA GLN A 14 1.02 21.15 56.70
C GLN A 14 0.78 19.68 56.35
N GLY A 15 0.23 19.43 55.16
CA GLY A 15 0.23 18.11 54.51
C GLY A 15 1.25 18.10 53.38
N GLY A 16 2.47 17.63 53.68
CA GLY A 16 3.50 17.44 52.65
C GLY A 16 3.08 16.38 51.65
N THR A 17 3.01 16.72 50.37
CA THR A 17 2.85 15.76 49.28
C THR A 17 4.14 14.94 49.14
N ALA A 18 4.14 13.74 49.73
CA ALA A 18 5.24 12.81 49.57
C ALA A 18 5.38 12.45 48.08
N ALA A 19 6.52 12.82 47.52
CA ALA A 19 6.97 12.43 46.20
C ALA A 19 6.95 10.90 46.05
N ALA A 20 6.24 10.37 45.05
CA ALA A 20 6.18 8.93 44.78
C ALA A 20 7.58 8.29 44.71
N PRO A 21 7.80 7.08 45.26
CA PRO A 21 9.08 6.38 45.26
C PRO A 21 9.72 6.28 43.86
N PRO A 22 11.06 6.25 43.74
CA PRO A 22 11.76 6.19 42.45
C PRO A 22 11.31 5.04 41.55
N ALA A 23 11.04 3.86 42.13
CA ALA A 23 10.59 2.68 41.38
C ALA A 23 9.19 2.86 40.78
N GLU A 24 8.26 3.52 41.48
CA GLU A 24 6.92 3.81 40.97
C GLU A 24 6.96 4.88 39.87
N ARG A 25 7.87 5.85 39.97
CA ARG A 25 8.12 6.84 38.90
C ARG A 25 8.72 6.19 37.66
N GLU A 26 9.57 5.20 37.84
CA GLU A 26 10.21 4.48 36.75
C GLU A 26 9.22 3.51 36.07
N GLN A 27 8.37 2.84 36.84
CA GLN A 27 7.24 2.06 36.32
C GLN A 27 6.19 2.94 35.62
N ALA A 28 5.89 4.13 36.16
CA ALA A 28 5.00 5.09 35.53
C ALA A 28 5.60 5.64 34.23
N LYS A 29 6.91 5.92 34.19
CA LYS A 29 7.63 6.31 32.97
C LYS A 29 7.67 5.18 31.94
N GLN A 30 7.88 3.93 32.37
CA GLN A 30 7.84 2.76 31.49
C GLN A 30 6.43 2.50 30.96
N GLN A 31 5.38 2.61 31.78
CA GLN A 31 3.99 2.52 31.35
C GLN A 31 3.59 3.68 30.44
N GLN A 32 4.10 4.90 30.69
CA GLN A 32 3.86 6.06 29.84
C GLN A 32 4.64 5.98 28.53
N GLN A 33 5.86 5.43 28.53
CA GLN A 33 6.61 5.09 27.32
C GLN A 33 5.94 3.97 26.55
N GLN A 34 5.43 2.93 27.21
CA GLN A 34 4.67 1.83 26.58
C GLN A 34 3.33 2.31 26.02
N ARG A 35 2.61 3.20 26.72
CA ARG A 35 1.39 3.87 26.22
C ARG A 35 1.70 4.80 25.06
N GLY A 36 2.79 5.57 25.14
CA GLY A 36 3.32 6.36 24.02
C GLY A 36 3.70 5.47 22.83
N HIS A 37 4.24 4.27 23.10
CA HIS A 37 4.55 3.25 22.11
C HIS A 37 3.32 2.48 21.58
N ALA A 38 2.15 2.59 22.21
CA ALA A 38 0.91 1.97 21.72
C ALA A 38 0.10 2.95 20.86
N LEU A 39 0.18 4.25 21.14
CA LEU A 39 -0.58 5.30 20.44
C LEU A 39 -0.05 5.65 19.05
N TRP A 40 1.22 5.34 18.73
CA TRP A 40 1.80 5.63 17.42
C TRP A 40 1.56 4.53 16.37
N ARG A 41 0.86 3.44 16.65
CA ARG A 41 0.53 2.40 15.64
C ARG A 41 -0.96 2.05 15.65
N ALA A 42 -1.81 3.07 15.79
CA ALA A 42 -3.24 2.86 15.67
C ALA A 42 -3.59 2.62 14.19
N TYR A 43 -4.23 1.49 13.89
CA TYR A 43 -4.88 1.28 12.61
C TYR A 43 -6.18 2.08 12.53
N PRO A 44 -6.66 2.42 11.32
CA PRO A 44 -8.01 2.92 11.10
C PRO A 44 -9.06 2.08 11.82
N HIS A 45 -10.13 2.74 12.28
CA HIS A 45 -11.25 2.07 12.92
C HIS A 45 -11.93 1.08 11.96
N ILE A 46 -12.48 0.00 12.52
CA ILE A 46 -13.33 -0.97 11.83
C ILE A 46 -14.42 -1.42 12.80
N ASN A 47 -15.66 -1.50 12.32
CA ASN A 47 -16.79 -1.98 13.10
C ASN A 47 -16.62 -3.49 13.36
N ARG A 48 -16.17 -3.86 14.56
CA ARG A 48 -15.95 -5.25 14.96
C ARG A 48 -17.23 -6.09 15.08
N HIS A 49 -18.40 -5.45 15.08
CA HIS A 49 -19.70 -6.12 15.10
C HIS A 49 -20.30 -6.28 13.71
N PHE A 50 -19.56 -5.92 12.64
CA PHE A 50 -20.04 -6.10 11.28
C PHE A 50 -20.34 -7.59 11.01
N PRO A 51 -21.51 -7.93 10.44
CA PRO A 51 -21.91 -9.32 10.25
C PRO A 51 -20.89 -10.12 9.43
N GLY A 52 -20.53 -11.30 9.94
CA GLY A 52 -19.60 -12.22 9.27
C GLY A 52 -18.12 -11.80 9.32
N LEU A 53 -17.76 -10.75 10.07
CA LEU A 53 -16.37 -10.33 10.21
C LEU A 53 -15.57 -11.28 11.10
N GLU A 54 -14.50 -11.85 10.54
CA GLU A 54 -13.52 -12.71 11.20
C GLU A 54 -12.16 -12.00 11.22
N LEU A 55 -11.49 -12.02 12.37
CA LEU A 55 -10.08 -11.61 12.50
C LEU A 55 -9.18 -12.80 12.18
N VAL A 56 -8.50 -12.77 11.03
CA VAL A 56 -7.63 -13.88 10.59
C VAL A 56 -6.17 -13.68 11.00
N HIS A 57 -5.78 -12.47 11.38
CA HIS A 57 -4.47 -12.17 11.96
C HIS A 57 -4.55 -10.92 12.84
N GLU A 58 -3.87 -10.88 13.98
CA GLU A 58 -4.02 -9.80 14.97
C GLU A 58 -3.09 -8.60 14.72
N GLU A 59 -1.80 -8.82 14.44
CA GLU A 59 -0.78 -7.75 14.38
C GLU A 59 0.30 -8.07 13.34
N PRO A 60 0.25 -7.52 12.12
CA PRO A 60 -0.73 -6.53 11.63
C PRO A 60 -2.13 -7.13 11.39
N PRO A 61 -3.22 -6.40 11.65
CA PRO A 61 -4.56 -6.95 11.58
C PRO A 61 -4.98 -7.23 10.13
N VAL A 62 -5.55 -8.42 9.91
CA VAL A 62 -6.19 -8.82 8.65
C VAL A 62 -7.53 -9.44 8.99
N TYR A 63 -8.57 -9.05 8.27
CA TYR A 63 -9.93 -9.53 8.47
C TYR A 63 -10.49 -10.16 7.20
N VAL A 64 -11.43 -11.08 7.37
CA VAL A 64 -12.31 -11.56 6.31
C VAL A 64 -13.75 -11.33 6.74
N ALA A 65 -14.54 -10.62 5.93
CA ALA A 65 -15.99 -10.52 6.13
C ALA A 65 -16.69 -11.51 5.20
N HIS A 66 -17.28 -12.55 5.78
CA HIS A 66 -17.99 -13.57 5.01
C HIS A 66 -19.33 -13.07 4.49
N ASN A 67 -19.70 -13.51 3.28
CA ASN A 67 -20.95 -13.11 2.63
C ASN A 67 -21.11 -11.57 2.58
N PHE A 68 -19.99 -10.86 2.39
CA PHE A 68 -19.97 -9.41 2.28
C PHE A 68 -20.76 -8.91 1.06
N MET A 69 -20.80 -9.68 -0.04
CA MET A 69 -21.70 -9.43 -1.16
C MET A 69 -22.52 -10.67 -1.50
N SER A 70 -23.75 -10.48 -1.98
CA SER A 70 -24.58 -11.57 -2.45
C SER A 70 -23.98 -12.23 -3.72
N PRO A 71 -24.24 -13.52 -3.96
CA PRO A 71 -23.83 -14.18 -5.20
C PRO A 71 -24.41 -13.50 -6.46
N HIS A 72 -25.61 -12.94 -6.34
CA HIS A 72 -26.26 -12.17 -7.41
C HIS A 72 -25.45 -10.92 -7.78
N ASP A 73 -25.09 -10.10 -6.79
CA ASP A 73 -24.30 -8.89 -7.03
C ASP A 73 -22.92 -9.21 -7.60
N CYS A 74 -22.29 -10.29 -7.10
CA CYS A 74 -21.03 -10.78 -7.65
C CYS A 74 -21.15 -11.18 -9.12
N MET A 75 -22.29 -11.72 -9.55
CA MET A 75 -22.54 -12.09 -10.94
C MET A 75 -22.77 -10.85 -11.81
N GLU A 76 -23.56 -9.89 -11.35
CA GLU A 76 -23.85 -8.65 -12.09
C GLU A 76 -22.58 -7.82 -12.33
N LEU A 77 -21.71 -7.67 -11.33
CA LEU A 77 -20.41 -6.98 -11.49
C LEU A 77 -19.53 -7.65 -12.55
N ARG A 78 -19.50 -8.99 -12.59
CA ARG A 78 -18.72 -9.74 -13.58
C ARG A 78 -19.30 -9.58 -14.98
N ARG A 79 -20.63 -9.71 -15.12
CA ARG A 79 -21.32 -9.58 -16.42
C ARG A 79 -21.11 -8.20 -17.03
N SER A 80 -21.26 -7.12 -16.26
CA SER A 80 -21.03 -5.76 -16.75
C SER A 80 -19.59 -5.52 -17.19
N ALA A 81 -18.62 -6.08 -16.47
CA ALA A 81 -17.21 -5.99 -16.86
C ALA A 81 -16.90 -6.78 -18.15
N GLU A 82 -17.41 -8.01 -18.29
CA GLU A 82 -17.21 -8.83 -19.49
C GLU A 82 -17.98 -8.31 -20.70
N GLY A 83 -19.18 -7.76 -20.49
CA GLY A 83 -20.03 -7.17 -21.52
C GLY A 83 -19.49 -5.87 -22.12
N GLY A 84 -18.42 -5.32 -21.56
CA GLY A 84 -17.82 -4.06 -22.02
C GLY A 84 -18.58 -2.82 -21.57
N GLU A 85 -19.45 -2.95 -20.56
CA GLU A 85 -20.25 -1.84 -20.03
C GLU A 85 -19.43 -0.92 -19.10
N LEU A 86 -18.35 -1.46 -18.54
CA LEU A 86 -17.41 -0.69 -17.73
C LEU A 86 -16.20 -0.22 -18.56
N PRO A 87 -15.71 1.01 -18.36
CA PRO A 87 -14.49 1.48 -18.99
C PRO A 87 -13.28 0.69 -18.49
N ARG A 88 -12.43 0.27 -19.43
CA ARG A 88 -11.18 -0.44 -19.14
C ARG A 88 -10.17 0.53 -18.54
N LEU A 89 -9.54 0.14 -17.45
CA LEU A 89 -8.45 0.89 -16.84
C LEU A 89 -7.12 0.37 -17.41
N GLU A 90 -6.41 1.22 -18.16
CA GLU A 90 -5.05 0.92 -18.57
C GLU A 90 -4.14 0.97 -17.35
N TYR A 91 -3.42 -0.12 -17.10
CA TYR A 91 -2.49 -0.23 -16.00
C TYR A 91 -1.07 -0.14 -16.56
N ASP A 92 -0.39 0.98 -16.32
CA ASP A 92 1.00 1.14 -16.74
C ASP A 92 1.89 0.18 -15.93
N ASN A 93 2.62 -0.66 -16.65
CA ASN A 93 3.37 -1.80 -16.12
C ASN A 93 4.84 -1.44 -15.84
N ALA A 94 5.18 -0.16 -15.77
CA ALA A 94 6.56 0.27 -15.68
C ALA A 94 7.02 0.52 -14.24
N VAL A 95 7.60 -0.48 -13.58
CA VAL A 95 8.85 -0.25 -12.83
C VAL A 95 9.71 -1.51 -12.91
N LEU A 96 10.75 -1.47 -13.74
CA LEU A 96 11.77 -2.52 -13.80
C LEU A 96 13.05 -2.15 -13.05
N LEU A 97 13.21 -0.88 -12.65
CA LEU A 97 14.48 -0.40 -12.11
C LEU A 97 14.28 0.79 -11.16
N ASP A 98 14.69 0.63 -9.92
CA ASP A 98 14.86 1.72 -8.95
C ASP A 98 16.24 2.36 -9.20
N THR A 99 16.25 3.51 -9.87
CA THR A 99 17.49 4.21 -10.27
C THR A 99 18.31 4.67 -9.06
N HIS A 100 17.69 4.91 -7.90
CA HIS A 100 18.39 5.31 -6.69
C HIS A 100 19.24 4.18 -6.09
N ARG A 101 18.91 2.92 -6.40
CA ARG A 101 19.70 1.74 -5.97
C ARG A 101 20.87 1.41 -6.89
N LEU A 102 21.03 2.14 -8.00
CA LEU A 102 22.10 1.88 -8.98
C LEU A 102 23.44 2.53 -8.63
N TRP A 103 23.51 3.31 -7.56
CA TRP A 103 24.76 3.98 -7.16
C TRP A 103 25.98 3.04 -7.04
N PRO A 104 25.88 1.74 -6.69
CA PRO A 104 27.04 0.85 -6.67
C PRO A 104 27.67 0.65 -8.06
N LEU A 105 26.92 0.86 -9.15
CA LEU A 105 27.47 0.80 -10.51
C LEU A 105 28.52 1.89 -10.76
N LEU A 106 28.41 3.04 -10.10
CA LEU A 106 29.43 4.08 -10.14
C LEU A 106 30.76 3.58 -9.56
N ALA A 107 30.71 2.82 -8.46
CA ALA A 107 31.92 2.23 -7.87
C ALA A 107 32.58 1.22 -8.82
N VAL A 108 31.81 0.45 -9.56
CA VAL A 108 32.32 -0.48 -10.59
C VAL A 108 33.01 0.28 -11.73
N VAL A 109 32.38 1.35 -12.24
CA VAL A 109 32.97 2.19 -13.28
C VAL A 109 34.29 2.82 -12.83
N LEU A 110 34.31 3.37 -11.60
CA LEU A 110 35.50 3.99 -11.02
C LEU A 110 36.63 2.99 -10.79
N ALA A 111 36.32 1.80 -10.24
CA ALA A 111 37.30 0.75 -10.00
C ALA A 111 37.91 0.22 -11.31
N GLY A 112 37.07 -0.03 -12.32
CA GLY A 112 37.52 -0.45 -13.65
C GLY A 112 38.40 0.60 -14.32
N ALA A 113 37.98 1.88 -14.26
CA ALA A 113 38.75 2.97 -14.82
C ALA A 113 40.11 3.15 -14.11
N ALA A 114 40.14 3.04 -12.77
CA ALA A 114 41.38 3.10 -12.01
C ALA A 114 42.35 1.97 -12.37
N PHE A 115 41.83 0.75 -12.52
CA PHE A 115 42.63 -0.41 -12.95
C PHE A 115 43.22 -0.22 -14.34
N ASP A 116 42.41 0.19 -15.33
CA ASP A 116 42.88 0.44 -16.71
C ASP A 116 43.91 1.58 -16.76
N THR A 117 43.68 2.65 -15.99
CA THR A 117 44.60 3.80 -15.92
C THR A 117 45.93 3.43 -15.26
N TRP A 118 45.90 2.54 -14.26
CA TRP A 118 47.11 1.99 -13.66
C TRP A 118 47.87 1.08 -14.62
N HIS A 119 47.17 0.14 -15.26
CA HIS A 119 47.78 -0.87 -16.11
C HIS A 119 48.35 -0.30 -17.41
N SER A 120 47.77 0.78 -17.92
CA SER A 120 48.27 1.52 -19.09
C SER A 120 49.45 2.44 -18.79
N GLY A 121 49.91 2.52 -17.53
CA GLY A 121 50.97 3.45 -17.12
C GLY A 121 50.52 4.91 -17.03
N GLY A 122 49.24 5.21 -17.24
CA GLY A 122 48.68 6.56 -17.19
C GLY A 122 48.86 7.25 -15.82
N LEU A 123 48.87 6.48 -14.73
CA LEU A 123 49.15 7.00 -13.38
C LEU A 123 50.58 7.54 -13.22
N ALA A 124 51.55 6.94 -13.91
CA ALA A 124 52.94 7.43 -13.89
C ALA A 124 53.09 8.70 -14.76
N ALA A 125 52.32 8.81 -15.85
CA ALA A 125 52.31 9.97 -16.73
C ALA A 125 51.53 11.18 -16.17
N ALA A 126 50.64 10.96 -15.20
CA ALA A 126 49.80 11.97 -14.58
C ALA A 126 50.36 12.58 -13.28
N ALA A 127 51.59 12.21 -12.89
CA ALA A 127 52.22 12.68 -11.66
C ALA A 127 52.48 14.20 -11.70
N GLY A 128 51.56 14.99 -11.14
CA GLY A 128 51.79 16.41 -10.87
C GLY A 128 50.64 17.37 -11.15
N SER A 129 49.53 16.96 -11.77
CA SER A 129 48.35 17.82 -11.88
C SER A 129 47.03 17.06 -11.97
N THR A 130 45.96 17.69 -11.49
CA THR A 130 44.59 17.17 -11.60
C THR A 130 44.15 17.03 -13.05
N ASP A 131 44.61 17.92 -13.93
CA ASP A 131 44.26 17.92 -15.36
C ASP A 131 44.91 16.73 -16.09
N ALA A 132 46.15 16.41 -15.74
CA ALA A 132 46.85 15.24 -16.31
C ALA A 132 46.21 13.93 -15.84
N LEU A 133 45.73 13.88 -14.60
CA LEU A 133 44.99 12.72 -14.08
C LEU A 133 43.63 12.55 -14.76
N LEU A 134 42.89 13.63 -14.96
CA LEU A 134 41.62 13.61 -15.69
C LEU A 134 41.81 13.21 -17.15
N ALA A 135 42.86 13.70 -17.82
CA ALA A 135 43.20 13.32 -19.18
C ALA A 135 43.60 11.84 -19.29
N ALA A 136 44.34 11.30 -18.31
CA ALA A 136 44.75 9.91 -18.28
C ALA A 136 43.57 8.95 -17.95
N ALA A 137 42.69 9.34 -17.04
CA ALA A 137 41.57 8.51 -16.60
C ALA A 137 40.31 8.65 -17.48
N GLY A 138 40.16 9.77 -18.19
CA GLY A 138 38.98 10.09 -19.01
C GLY A 138 38.58 9.00 -20.02
N PRO A 139 39.52 8.49 -20.85
CA PRO A 139 39.22 7.41 -21.79
C PRO A 139 38.77 6.12 -21.08
N ALA A 140 39.38 5.78 -19.94
CA ALA A 140 39.04 4.61 -19.15
C ALA A 140 37.66 4.76 -18.49
N LEU A 141 37.34 5.94 -17.94
CA LEU A 141 36.02 6.28 -17.40
C LEU A 141 34.93 6.19 -18.47
N LEU A 142 35.20 6.69 -19.67
CA LEU A 142 34.25 6.59 -20.79
C LEU A 142 34.04 5.13 -21.20
N LYS A 143 35.12 4.36 -21.36
CA LYS A 143 35.07 2.93 -21.72
C LYS A 143 34.24 2.14 -20.71
N TRP A 144 34.51 2.28 -19.42
CA TRP A 144 33.80 1.57 -18.38
C TRP A 144 32.37 2.07 -18.20
N GLY A 145 32.13 3.38 -18.33
CA GLY A 145 30.79 3.96 -18.34
C GLY A 145 29.91 3.39 -19.46
N VAL A 146 30.45 3.32 -20.69
CA VAL A 146 29.75 2.73 -21.84
C VAL A 146 29.54 1.23 -21.66
N ALA A 147 30.53 0.49 -21.16
CA ALA A 147 30.42 -0.95 -20.96
C ALA A 147 29.36 -1.30 -19.90
N VAL A 148 29.41 -0.67 -18.73
CA VAL A 148 28.45 -0.89 -17.63
C VAL A 148 27.05 -0.41 -18.04
N GLY A 149 26.96 0.76 -18.67
CA GLY A 149 25.69 1.31 -19.17
C GLY A 149 25.06 0.43 -20.26
N GLY A 150 25.87 -0.05 -21.21
CA GLY A 150 25.44 -0.95 -22.28
C GLY A 150 24.96 -2.30 -21.76
N LEU A 151 25.69 -2.90 -20.80
CA LEU A 151 25.27 -4.14 -20.14
C LEU A 151 23.96 -3.96 -19.36
N LEU A 152 23.82 -2.86 -18.62
CA LEU A 152 22.58 -2.55 -17.91
C LEU A 152 21.41 -2.39 -18.89
N ALA A 153 21.60 -1.66 -19.99
CA ALA A 153 20.57 -1.48 -21.03
C ALA A 153 20.18 -2.81 -21.69
N ALA A 154 21.15 -3.67 -22.01
CA ALA A 154 20.90 -4.99 -22.58
C ALA A 154 20.17 -5.91 -21.59
N ALA A 155 20.57 -5.93 -20.32
CA ALA A 155 19.90 -6.69 -19.27
C ALA A 155 18.46 -6.21 -19.05
N LEU A 156 18.23 -4.90 -19.10
CA LEU A 156 16.89 -4.30 -19.03
C LEU A 156 16.02 -4.69 -20.24
N ALA A 157 16.56 -4.63 -21.45
CA ALA A 157 15.86 -5.03 -22.66
C ALA A 157 15.51 -6.53 -22.63
N ALA A 158 16.45 -7.37 -22.19
CA ALA A 158 16.23 -8.80 -22.00
C ALA A 158 15.18 -9.08 -20.91
N MET A 159 15.24 -8.41 -19.76
CA MET A 159 14.24 -8.55 -18.70
C MET A 159 12.85 -8.07 -19.13
N ARG A 160 12.76 -7.00 -19.92
CA ARG A 160 11.50 -6.56 -20.56
C ARG A 160 10.93 -7.65 -21.47
N GLY A 161 11.78 -8.28 -22.29
CA GLY A 161 11.38 -9.34 -23.21
C GLY A 161 11.01 -10.67 -22.52
N LEU A 162 11.76 -11.07 -21.49
CA LEU A 162 11.61 -12.37 -20.82
C LEU A 162 10.55 -12.38 -19.72
N VAL A 163 10.51 -11.33 -18.90
CA VAL A 163 9.64 -11.26 -17.71
C VAL A 163 8.40 -10.41 -17.97
N GLY A 164 8.33 -9.74 -19.13
CA GLY A 164 7.23 -8.86 -19.51
C GLY A 164 7.12 -7.59 -18.65
N GLY A 165 7.95 -7.41 -17.63
CA GLY A 165 7.98 -6.23 -16.73
C GLY A 165 6.71 -5.98 -15.91
N ARG A 166 5.64 -6.76 -16.11
CA ARG A 166 4.31 -6.43 -15.59
C ARG A 166 4.19 -6.72 -14.09
N VAL A 167 3.93 -5.69 -13.31
CA VAL A 167 3.52 -5.82 -11.90
C VAL A 167 2.13 -6.42 -11.80
N PHE A 168 1.31 -6.24 -12.84
CA PHE A 168 -0.05 -6.73 -12.93
C PHE A 168 -0.33 -7.25 -14.35
N THR A 169 -0.82 -8.48 -14.47
CA THR A 169 -1.08 -9.09 -15.79
C THR A 169 -2.57 -9.32 -16.06
N GLY A 170 -3.45 -8.86 -15.18
CA GLY A 170 -4.91 -9.04 -15.32
C GLY A 170 -5.56 -8.01 -16.25
N THR A 171 -6.88 -8.05 -16.33
CA THR A 171 -7.71 -6.99 -16.90
C THR A 171 -8.44 -6.25 -15.79
N LYS A 172 -8.42 -4.92 -15.80
CA LYS A 172 -9.08 -4.08 -14.80
C LYS A 172 -10.06 -3.12 -15.47
N TRP A 173 -11.19 -2.90 -14.81
CA TRP A 173 -12.22 -1.94 -15.17
C TRP A 173 -12.48 -1.02 -13.99
N THR A 174 -12.89 0.21 -14.27
CA THR A 174 -13.20 1.20 -13.23
C THR A 174 -14.69 1.53 -13.22
N ALA A 175 -15.23 1.70 -12.01
CA ALA A 175 -16.60 2.14 -11.80
C ALA A 175 -16.75 3.66 -11.67
N ALA A 176 -15.67 4.44 -11.87
CA ALA A 176 -15.66 5.89 -11.64
C ALA A 176 -16.68 6.69 -12.46
N GLN A 177 -17.20 6.12 -13.56
CA GLN A 177 -18.10 6.78 -14.50
C GLN A 177 -19.42 6.02 -14.67
N VAL A 178 -19.77 5.15 -13.72
CA VAL A 178 -21.03 4.41 -13.77
C VAL A 178 -22.20 5.37 -13.53
N GLU A 179 -23.12 5.44 -14.48
CA GLU A 179 -24.34 6.23 -14.36
C GLU A 179 -25.35 5.55 -13.41
N PRO A 180 -26.19 6.31 -12.69
CA PRO A 180 -27.21 5.74 -11.78
C PRO A 180 -28.15 4.71 -12.41
N ARG A 181 -28.41 4.80 -13.73
CA ARG A 181 -29.30 3.89 -14.46
C ARG A 181 -28.61 2.63 -14.98
N HIS A 182 -27.30 2.53 -14.80
CA HIS A 182 -26.52 1.39 -15.27
C HIS A 182 -26.93 0.11 -14.52
N PRO A 183 -27.06 -1.06 -15.18
CA PRO A 183 -27.47 -2.31 -14.52
C PRO A 183 -26.62 -2.70 -13.29
N THR A 184 -25.32 -2.43 -13.37
CA THR A 184 -24.34 -2.65 -12.27
C THR A 184 -24.42 -1.65 -11.12
N ALA A 185 -25.12 -0.51 -11.28
CA ALA A 185 -25.14 0.57 -10.28
C ALA A 185 -25.64 0.12 -8.89
N PRO A 186 -26.72 -0.70 -8.76
CA PRO A 186 -27.19 -1.16 -7.45
C PRO A 186 -26.16 -2.05 -6.73
N ALA A 187 -25.53 -2.99 -7.46
CA ALA A 187 -24.49 -3.85 -6.89
C ALA A 187 -23.27 -3.03 -6.43
N MET A 188 -22.90 -1.99 -7.19
CA MET A 188 -21.82 -1.08 -6.84
C MET A 188 -22.15 -0.22 -5.61
N ALA A 189 -23.37 0.30 -5.55
CA ALA A 189 -23.86 1.07 -4.41
C ALA A 189 -23.89 0.22 -3.14
N ARG A 190 -24.36 -1.03 -3.21
CA ARG A 190 -24.30 -1.99 -2.09
C ARG A 190 -22.87 -2.23 -1.63
N PHE A 191 -21.93 -2.45 -2.56
CA PHE A 191 -20.52 -2.66 -2.22
C PHE A 191 -19.91 -1.46 -1.48
N LEU A 192 -20.11 -0.24 -2.00
CA LEU A 192 -19.62 0.99 -1.37
C LEU A 192 -20.29 1.28 -0.04
N HIS A 193 -21.61 1.13 0.04
CA HIS A 193 -22.38 1.34 1.27
C HIS A 193 -21.92 0.40 2.39
N ARG A 194 -21.77 -0.89 2.10
CA ARG A 194 -21.28 -1.88 3.06
C ARG A 194 -19.83 -1.63 3.46
N SER A 195 -19.00 -1.15 2.54
CA SER A 195 -17.61 -0.76 2.83
C SER A 195 -17.56 0.44 3.77
N ALA A 196 -18.41 1.45 3.54
CA ALA A 196 -18.55 2.62 4.40
C ALA A 196 -19.07 2.24 5.79
N GLN A 197 -20.06 1.34 5.89
CA GLN A 197 -20.58 0.83 7.16
C GLN A 197 -19.54 -0.01 7.93
N LEU A 198 -18.78 -0.86 7.24
CA LEU A 198 -17.72 -1.67 7.86
C LEU A 198 -16.62 -0.79 8.48
N LEU A 199 -16.24 0.28 7.78
CA LEU A 199 -15.15 1.17 8.19
C LEU A 199 -15.61 2.37 9.03
N GLU A 200 -16.92 2.58 9.16
CA GLU A 200 -17.55 3.74 9.80
C GLU A 200 -17.02 5.08 9.26
N ILE A 201 -16.89 5.18 7.94
CA ILE A 201 -16.44 6.40 7.25
C ILE A 201 -17.46 6.86 6.20
N PRO A 202 -17.46 8.15 5.85
CA PRO A 202 -18.19 8.63 4.68
C PRO A 202 -17.74 7.93 3.39
N ALA A 203 -18.71 7.60 2.52
CA ALA A 203 -18.43 6.95 1.23
C ALA A 203 -17.59 7.82 0.27
N ASP A 204 -17.53 9.14 0.48
CA ASP A 204 -16.70 10.05 -0.31
C ASP A 204 -15.19 9.90 -0.05
N ARG A 205 -14.80 9.13 0.97
CA ARG A 205 -13.42 8.71 1.23
C ARG A 205 -13.06 7.37 0.59
N LEU A 206 -13.99 6.74 -0.11
CA LEU A 206 -13.75 5.50 -0.85
C LEU A 206 -13.36 5.81 -2.28
N GLU A 207 -12.28 5.20 -2.75
CA GLU A 207 -11.93 5.24 -4.16
C GLU A 207 -13.02 4.56 -5.01
N PRO A 208 -13.23 5.02 -6.26
CA PRO A 208 -14.09 4.34 -7.20
C PRO A 208 -13.76 2.84 -7.29
N PRO A 209 -14.74 1.95 -7.13
CA PRO A 209 -14.46 0.53 -7.16
C PRO A 209 -13.84 0.10 -8.48
N THR A 210 -12.91 -0.86 -8.40
CA THR A 210 -12.33 -1.48 -9.58
C THR A 210 -12.65 -2.95 -9.64
N VAL A 211 -13.18 -3.39 -10.77
CA VAL A 211 -13.39 -4.82 -11.06
C VAL A 211 -12.17 -5.34 -11.79
N THR A 212 -11.65 -6.49 -11.37
CA THR A 212 -10.44 -7.08 -11.93
C THR A 212 -10.64 -8.55 -12.24
N ARG A 213 -10.19 -8.98 -13.43
CA ARG A 213 -10.13 -10.38 -13.86
C ARG A 213 -8.69 -10.85 -14.01
N TYR A 214 -8.40 -12.03 -13.47
CA TYR A 214 -7.20 -12.80 -13.73
C TYR A 214 -7.56 -14.11 -14.43
N GLN A 215 -7.08 -14.29 -15.65
CA GLN A 215 -7.09 -15.56 -16.37
C GLN A 215 -5.97 -16.47 -15.89
N ARG A 216 -5.97 -17.73 -16.36
CA ARG A 216 -4.88 -18.68 -16.11
C ARG A 216 -3.51 -18.06 -16.40
N GLY A 217 -2.60 -18.22 -15.45
CA GLY A 217 -1.24 -17.68 -15.47
C GLY A 217 -1.14 -16.21 -15.06
N GLN A 218 -2.24 -15.47 -14.98
CA GLN A 218 -2.22 -14.07 -14.59
C GLN A 218 -2.11 -13.90 -13.08
N TYR A 219 -1.43 -12.83 -12.66
CA TYR A 219 -1.10 -12.52 -11.27
C TYR A 219 -1.01 -10.99 -11.06
N GLN A 220 -0.88 -10.62 -9.78
CA GLN A 220 -0.36 -9.32 -9.37
C GLN A 220 0.84 -9.59 -8.47
N ARG A 221 2.02 -9.08 -8.85
CA ARG A 221 3.27 -9.31 -8.12
C ARG A 221 3.19 -8.74 -6.71
N LEU A 222 4.16 -9.12 -5.88
CA LEU A 222 4.37 -8.51 -4.58
C LEU A 222 4.40 -6.98 -4.71
N HIS A 223 3.49 -6.31 -4.02
CA HIS A 223 3.35 -4.86 -4.05
C HIS A 223 2.81 -4.33 -2.72
N PHE A 224 2.72 -3.01 -2.66
CA PHE A 224 2.14 -2.25 -1.57
C PHE A 224 1.04 -1.34 -2.12
N ASP A 225 -0.04 -1.22 -1.37
CA ASP A 225 -1.14 -0.33 -1.70
C ASP A 225 -0.99 1.07 -1.10
N ALA A 226 -0.18 1.20 -0.05
CA ALA A 226 0.26 2.49 0.48
C ALA A 226 1.64 2.85 -0.07
N ARG A 227 1.94 4.14 -0.07
CA ARG A 227 3.23 4.69 -0.53
C ARG A 227 4.14 5.05 0.65
N PRO A 228 5.44 4.70 0.58
CA PRO A 228 6.40 5.14 1.58
C PRO A 228 6.65 6.65 1.49
N ALA A 229 7.09 7.26 2.59
CA ALA A 229 7.58 8.63 2.59
C ALA A 229 8.83 8.74 1.71
N GLY A 230 8.93 9.82 0.91
CA GLY A 230 10.09 10.07 0.05
C GLY A 230 9.96 9.62 -1.42
N ASP A 231 8.77 9.22 -1.86
CA ASP A 231 8.40 9.06 -3.28
C ASP A 231 7.59 10.28 -3.75
N PRO A 232 8.23 11.40 -4.14
CA PRO A 232 7.54 12.67 -4.39
C PRO A 232 6.58 12.64 -5.59
N ASP A 233 6.90 11.88 -6.64
CA ASP A 233 6.05 11.77 -7.83
C ASP A 233 4.82 10.89 -7.55
N GLY A 234 5.00 9.75 -6.88
CA GLY A 234 3.90 8.89 -6.45
C GLY A 234 3.01 9.54 -5.38
N LEU A 235 3.60 10.31 -4.47
CA LEU A 235 2.89 11.04 -3.42
C LEU A 235 1.99 12.13 -3.99
N LYS A 236 2.42 12.87 -5.02
CA LYS A 236 1.60 13.93 -5.63
C LYS A 236 0.31 13.36 -6.23
N GLN A 237 0.38 12.26 -6.98
CA GLN A 237 -0.78 11.61 -7.58
C GLN A 237 -1.76 11.06 -6.52
N PHE A 238 -1.24 10.53 -5.40
CA PHE A 238 -2.06 10.09 -4.27
C PHE A 238 -2.70 11.27 -3.53
N LEU A 239 -1.96 12.35 -3.27
CA LEU A 239 -2.48 13.54 -2.61
C LEU A 239 -3.60 14.21 -3.44
N GLU A 240 -3.52 14.18 -4.76
CA GLU A 240 -4.57 14.65 -5.67
C GLU A 240 -5.75 13.67 -5.76
N ALA A 241 -5.58 12.40 -5.33
CA ALA A 241 -6.59 11.35 -5.37
C ALA A 241 -7.25 11.02 -4.02
N GLY A 242 -6.98 11.78 -2.95
CA GLY A 242 -7.56 11.56 -1.61
C GLY A 242 -6.54 11.31 -0.50
N GLY A 243 -5.23 11.36 -0.78
CA GLY A 243 -4.17 11.09 0.19
C GLY A 243 -3.76 9.62 0.24
N GLN A 244 -3.16 9.19 1.34
CA GLN A 244 -2.75 7.80 1.55
C GLN A 244 -3.95 6.84 1.54
N ARG A 245 -3.75 5.64 1.01
CA ARG A 245 -4.68 4.51 1.18
C ARG A 245 -4.47 3.87 2.55
N LEU A 246 -5.47 4.01 3.41
CA LEU A 246 -5.42 3.55 4.79
C LEU A 246 -5.91 2.11 4.94
N VAL A 247 -6.96 1.75 4.20
CA VAL A 247 -7.58 0.42 4.24
C VAL A 247 -7.86 -0.06 2.83
N GLN A 248 -7.58 -1.33 2.54
CA GLN A 248 -8.10 -2.00 1.35
C GLN A 248 -9.30 -2.88 1.72
N VAL A 249 -10.35 -2.81 0.93
CA VAL A 249 -11.48 -3.76 0.96
C VAL A 249 -11.54 -4.43 -0.42
N VAL A 250 -11.35 -5.75 -0.46
CA VAL A 250 -11.39 -6.53 -1.70
C VAL A 250 -12.35 -7.71 -1.57
N VAL A 251 -13.40 -7.71 -2.39
CA VAL A 251 -14.37 -8.81 -2.48
C VAL A 251 -14.00 -9.76 -3.60
N TYR A 252 -14.06 -11.06 -3.33
CA TYR A 252 -13.96 -12.09 -4.36
C TYR A 252 -15.32 -12.30 -5.04
N LEU A 253 -15.37 -12.12 -6.37
CA LEU A 253 -16.64 -12.22 -7.13
C LEU A 253 -16.92 -13.67 -7.61
N ASN A 254 -15.97 -14.58 -7.39
CA ASN A 254 -16.14 -16.02 -7.59
C ASN A 254 -15.22 -16.81 -6.66
N SER A 255 -15.57 -18.08 -6.43
CA SER A 255 -14.74 -18.99 -5.63
C SER A 255 -13.68 -19.68 -6.48
N LEU A 256 -12.51 -19.93 -5.88
CA LEU A 256 -11.47 -20.82 -6.40
C LEU A 256 -11.08 -21.86 -5.34
N GLN A 257 -10.95 -23.10 -5.77
CA GLN A 257 -10.43 -24.19 -4.95
C GLN A 257 -8.90 -24.04 -4.78
N PRO A 258 -8.30 -24.60 -3.71
CA PRO A 258 -6.87 -24.42 -3.42
C PRO A 258 -5.93 -24.86 -4.57
N ASP A 259 -6.29 -25.90 -5.32
CA ASP A 259 -5.54 -26.39 -6.47
C ASP A 259 -5.62 -25.45 -7.69
N GLN A 260 -6.64 -24.59 -7.76
CA GLN A 260 -6.83 -23.60 -8.81
C GLN A 260 -5.96 -22.34 -8.61
N GLY A 261 -5.35 -22.16 -7.44
CA GLY A 261 -4.51 -20.99 -7.12
C GLY A 261 -5.31 -19.68 -7.03
N GLY A 262 -4.67 -18.54 -7.26
CA GLY A 262 -5.35 -17.24 -7.21
C GLY A 262 -5.51 -16.66 -5.79
N GLU A 263 -4.89 -17.25 -4.77
CA GLU A 263 -4.96 -16.72 -3.41
C GLU A 263 -4.36 -15.31 -3.28
N THR A 264 -4.84 -14.52 -2.32
CA THR A 264 -4.13 -13.31 -1.89
C THR A 264 -3.15 -13.70 -0.80
N ARG A 265 -1.86 -13.54 -1.03
CA ARG A 265 -0.80 -13.99 -0.12
C ARG A 265 -0.05 -12.80 0.47
N PHE A 266 0.22 -12.86 1.77
CA PHE A 266 1.05 -11.91 2.49
C PHE A 266 2.43 -12.51 2.77
N PHE A 267 3.47 -11.69 2.66
CA PHE A 267 4.86 -12.18 2.64
C PHE A 267 5.68 -11.79 3.87
N ASN A 268 5.16 -10.92 4.74
CA ASN A 268 5.87 -10.60 5.96
C ASN A 268 5.92 -11.84 6.88
N PRO A 269 7.09 -12.20 7.44
CA PRO A 269 7.22 -13.37 8.32
C PRO A 269 6.26 -13.37 9.52
N LEU A 270 5.86 -12.20 10.03
CA LEU A 270 4.91 -12.09 11.14
C LEU A 270 3.54 -12.69 10.78
N LEU A 271 3.14 -12.62 9.51
CA LEU A 271 1.89 -13.17 8.99
C LEU A 271 1.95 -14.69 8.78
N LYS A 272 3.07 -15.35 9.08
CA LYS A 272 3.23 -16.83 9.08
C LYS A 272 2.72 -17.51 7.80
N GLY A 273 2.91 -16.86 6.65
CA GLY A 273 2.48 -17.38 5.35
C GLY A 273 0.97 -17.26 5.10
N LEU A 274 0.28 -16.34 5.76
CA LEU A 274 -1.14 -16.06 5.57
C LEU A 274 -1.48 -15.92 4.09
N ALA A 275 -2.46 -16.72 3.67
CA ALA A 275 -3.00 -16.70 2.33
C ALA A 275 -4.51 -16.88 2.39
N VAL A 276 -5.23 -15.96 1.75
CA VAL A 276 -6.70 -15.96 1.73
C VAL A 276 -7.17 -16.48 0.38
N GLN A 277 -7.92 -17.57 0.42
CA GLN A 277 -8.47 -18.21 -0.77
C GLN A 277 -9.70 -17.47 -1.28
N PRO A 278 -9.87 -17.30 -2.60
CA PRO A 278 -11.07 -16.65 -3.14
C PRO A 278 -12.32 -17.47 -2.85
N ARG A 279 -13.25 -16.87 -2.12
CA ARG A 279 -14.59 -17.41 -1.90
C ARG A 279 -15.60 -16.35 -2.28
N GLN A 280 -16.51 -16.69 -3.20
CA GLN A 280 -17.49 -15.76 -3.73
C GLN A 280 -18.26 -15.05 -2.61
N GLY A 281 -18.31 -13.72 -2.69
CA GLY A 281 -19.01 -12.87 -1.73
C GLY A 281 -18.17 -12.48 -0.52
N ASP A 282 -17.07 -13.19 -0.20
CA ASP A 282 -16.23 -12.83 0.95
C ASP A 282 -15.35 -11.61 0.62
N ALA A 283 -15.23 -10.69 1.58
CA ALA A 283 -14.32 -9.55 1.52
C ALA A 283 -13.08 -9.79 2.38
N LEU A 284 -11.91 -9.55 1.83
CA LEU A 284 -10.65 -9.44 2.57
C LEU A 284 -10.38 -7.96 2.88
N ILE A 285 -10.03 -7.67 4.12
CA ILE A 285 -9.76 -6.32 4.63
C ILE A 285 -8.41 -6.30 5.34
N PHE A 286 -7.57 -5.34 4.97
CA PHE A 286 -6.29 -5.10 5.63
C PHE A 286 -5.85 -3.64 5.47
N PHE A 287 -4.78 -3.25 6.15
CA PHE A 287 -4.47 -1.85 6.42
C PHE A 287 -3.07 -1.46 5.91
N PRO A 288 -2.94 -1.04 4.64
CA PRO A 288 -1.67 -0.66 4.05
C PRO A 288 -0.93 0.46 4.81
N ALA A 289 -1.65 1.27 5.58
CA ALA A 289 -1.10 2.33 6.41
C ALA A 289 -1.81 2.43 7.78
N PHE A 290 -1.10 3.03 8.74
CA PHE A 290 -1.68 3.41 10.03
C PHE A 290 -2.64 4.60 9.87
N ALA A 291 -3.46 4.87 10.88
CA ALA A 291 -4.45 5.94 10.87
C ALA A 291 -3.84 7.36 10.68
N ASP A 292 -2.55 7.51 10.98
CA ASP A 292 -1.78 8.73 10.78
C ASP A 292 -1.15 8.85 9.37
N GLY A 293 -1.47 7.91 8.46
CA GLY A 293 -0.96 7.91 7.09
C GLY A 293 0.38 7.23 6.88
N ARG A 294 1.06 6.82 7.97
CA ARG A 294 2.35 6.15 7.84
C ARG A 294 2.18 4.77 7.22
N PHE A 295 2.98 4.52 6.20
CA PHE A 295 3.09 3.26 5.49
C PHE A 295 3.43 2.08 6.43
N ASP A 296 2.75 0.95 6.26
CA ASP A 296 3.07 -0.32 6.93
C ASP A 296 3.69 -1.32 5.94
N ASP A 297 5.01 -1.47 5.99
CA ASP A 297 5.78 -2.36 5.13
C ASP A 297 5.50 -3.85 5.36
N ARG A 298 4.79 -4.19 6.43
CA ARG A 298 4.37 -5.57 6.73
C ARG A 298 3.20 -6.03 5.86
N MET A 299 2.49 -5.11 5.21
CA MET A 299 1.34 -5.38 4.35
C MET A 299 1.72 -5.68 2.89
N ALA A 300 2.98 -6.05 2.63
CA ALA A 300 3.40 -6.53 1.33
C ALA A 300 2.59 -7.78 0.94
N HIS A 301 1.87 -7.71 -0.18
CA HIS A 301 0.98 -8.78 -0.61
C HIS A 301 0.99 -8.98 -2.14
N ALA A 302 0.52 -10.14 -2.58
CA ALA A 302 0.43 -10.49 -4.00
C ALA A 302 -0.88 -11.24 -4.31
N GLY A 303 -1.38 -11.06 -5.53
CA GLY A 303 -2.38 -11.94 -6.11
C GLY A 303 -1.66 -13.09 -6.81
N MET A 304 -1.68 -14.27 -6.20
CA MET A 304 -0.94 -15.43 -6.70
C MET A 304 -1.47 -15.88 -8.08
N PRO A 305 -0.64 -16.51 -8.93
CA PRO A 305 -1.06 -16.94 -10.25
C PRO A 305 -2.28 -17.87 -10.20
N VAL A 306 -3.26 -17.60 -11.07
CA VAL A 306 -4.39 -18.53 -11.29
C VAL A 306 -3.87 -19.74 -12.07
N LYS A 307 -3.99 -20.94 -11.52
CA LYS A 307 -3.57 -22.19 -12.16
C LYS A 307 -4.65 -22.75 -13.08
N HIS A 308 -5.91 -22.67 -12.66
CA HIS A 308 -7.07 -23.17 -13.39
C HIS A 308 -8.27 -22.20 -13.27
N GLY A 309 -9.07 -22.08 -14.33
CA GLY A 309 -10.22 -21.17 -14.35
C GLY A 309 -9.84 -19.68 -14.46
N CYS A 310 -10.59 -18.83 -13.76
CA CYS A 310 -10.32 -17.40 -13.67
C CYS A 310 -10.72 -16.86 -12.28
N LYS A 311 -10.03 -15.82 -11.82
CA LYS A 311 -10.34 -15.10 -10.58
C LYS A 311 -10.94 -13.74 -10.91
N TRP A 312 -11.97 -13.37 -10.18
CA TRP A 312 -12.59 -12.06 -10.22
C TRP A 312 -12.61 -11.41 -8.85
N ILE A 313 -12.27 -10.13 -8.80
CA ILE A 313 -12.36 -9.31 -7.59
C ILE A 313 -12.99 -7.96 -7.89
N CYS A 314 -13.66 -7.38 -6.90
CA CYS A 314 -13.99 -5.96 -6.85
C CYS A 314 -13.30 -5.37 -5.62
N ASN A 315 -12.64 -4.23 -5.76
CA ASN A 315 -11.97 -3.60 -4.62
C ASN A 315 -12.19 -2.09 -4.58
N THR A 316 -12.10 -1.53 -3.38
CA THR A 316 -11.99 -0.10 -3.10
C THR A 316 -10.92 0.13 -2.03
N TRP A 317 -10.48 1.36 -1.89
CA TRP A 317 -9.60 1.80 -0.82
C TRP A 317 -10.22 2.95 -0.07
N ALA A 318 -10.08 2.94 1.25
CA ALA A 318 -10.39 4.09 2.09
C ALA A 318 -9.17 5.00 2.17
N CYS A 319 -9.36 6.27 1.82
CA CYS A 319 -8.32 7.28 1.81
C CYS A 319 -8.34 8.17 3.05
N GLU A 320 -7.22 8.84 3.34
CA GLU A 320 -7.10 9.83 4.41
C GLU A 320 -8.13 10.96 4.32
N ARG A 321 -8.39 11.42 3.10
CA ARG A 321 -9.25 12.57 2.78
C ARG A 321 -10.30 12.17 1.76
N VAL A 322 -11.20 13.12 1.48
CA VAL A 322 -12.21 12.98 0.41
C VAL A 322 -11.52 12.73 -0.92
N VAL A 323 -12.02 11.73 -1.64
CA VAL A 323 -11.56 11.34 -2.97
C VAL A 323 -12.30 12.20 -4.00
N PRO A 324 -11.61 13.01 -4.83
CA PRO A 324 -12.29 13.93 -5.76
C PRO A 324 -13.18 13.27 -6.82
N ARG A 325 -12.97 11.98 -7.09
CA ARG A 325 -13.76 11.18 -8.04
C ARG A 325 -14.62 10.12 -7.36
N ALA A 326 -14.87 10.25 -6.06
CA ALA A 326 -15.69 9.28 -5.33
C ALA A 326 -17.05 9.08 -6.01
N VAL A 327 -17.52 7.84 -6.00
CA VAL A 327 -18.81 7.46 -6.58
C VAL A 327 -19.87 7.58 -5.49
N THR A 328 -20.33 8.81 -5.22
CA THR A 328 -21.33 9.10 -4.17
C THR A 328 -22.73 9.33 -4.72
N HIS A 329 -22.86 9.43 -6.04
CA HIS A 329 -24.11 9.76 -6.75
C HIS A 329 -24.99 8.54 -7.06
N LEU A 330 -24.50 7.32 -6.83
CA LEU A 330 -25.31 6.13 -7.03
C LEU A 330 -26.41 6.06 -5.95
N PRO A 331 -27.65 5.68 -6.31
CA PRO A 331 -28.71 5.56 -5.35
C PRO A 331 -28.30 4.54 -4.30
N LEU A 332 -28.44 4.92 -3.02
CA LEU A 332 -28.32 3.93 -1.97
C LEU A 332 -29.39 2.86 -2.20
N PRO A 333 -29.07 1.58 -1.97
CA PRO A 333 -30.07 0.54 -2.09
C PRO A 333 -31.22 0.86 -1.15
N ASP A 334 -32.47 0.69 -1.61
CA ASP A 334 -33.56 0.48 -0.65
C ASP A 334 -33.12 -0.68 0.23
N GLU A 335 -33.31 -0.58 1.55
CA GLU A 335 -33.07 -1.71 2.45
C GLU A 335 -34.01 -2.84 2.01
N GLU A 336 -33.55 -3.71 1.11
CA GLU A 336 -34.25 -4.92 0.74
C GLU A 336 -34.37 -5.72 2.02
N GLN A 337 -35.62 -5.82 2.48
CA GLN A 337 -36.08 -6.74 3.50
C GLN A 337 -35.78 -8.16 3.00
N GLU A 338 -34.56 -8.65 3.21
CA GLU A 338 -34.24 -10.08 3.13
C GLU A 338 -34.75 -10.82 4.36
#